data_AF-A0AB39ZIV1-F1
#
_entry.id   AF-A0AB39ZIV1-F1
#
_cell.length_a   1.000
_cell.length_b   1.000
_cell.length_c   1.000
_cell.angle_alpha   90.00
_cell.angle_beta   90.00
_cell.angle_gamma   90.00
#
_symmetry.space_group_name_H-M   'P 1'
#
loop_
_entity.id
_entity.type
_entity.pdbx_description
1 polymer ?
#
loop_
_entity_poly.entity_id
_entity_poly.type
_entity_poly.pdbx_seq_one_letter_code
_entity_poly.pdbx_strand_id
1 'polypeptide(L)'
;MFEMGNSPEKVPQGESTADSKADEVSESVRSLETHATESTEPALSPADLPARSRKAFLRHMIGQLPECVQNRIRALKQNQLQQVRISEQFFREVYELERRFYGQSCALFDARRDILDGLVEPPFQTETSWPDDPQDSLFLDFENNEELRQLRLKLPQVSPNTLGVPRFWLTVFQNVPLLSELVQDHDEPLLECLVDVRLAYDQDSYTVSFQFRPNGFLHDSSLLLTKRYFLQHSADQEYPFLFEGPEIVRCEGCHIHWRDGSNLTLQTVEGRRRNRSRSVTKVLPRESFFRFFAPPQALDLSLADEKTKLILGNDFEVGFLLRTQIVPKAVLFYTGDLVDSLNEGTPDNRSLSSDTDQEHLL
;
A
#
# COMPACT_ATOMS: atom_id res chain seq x y z
N MET A 1 -28.90 -22.25 -28.22
CA MET A 1 -29.00 -23.22 -29.33
C MET A 1 -27.66 -23.25 -30.03
N PHE A 2 -26.82 -24.22 -29.70
CA PHE A 2 -25.75 -24.81 -30.52
C PHE A 2 -24.99 -25.78 -29.60
N GLU A 3 -25.04 -27.07 -29.90
CA GLU A 3 -24.31 -28.12 -29.18
C GLU A 3 -23.30 -28.77 -30.13
N MET A 4 -22.05 -28.88 -29.68
CA MET A 4 -21.04 -29.84 -30.13
C MET A 4 -20.09 -30.05 -28.93
N GLY A 5 -19.50 -31.22 -28.69
CA GLY A 5 -19.57 -32.49 -29.43
C GLY A 5 -18.31 -33.29 -29.07
N ASN A 6 -18.44 -34.31 -28.24
CA ASN A 6 -17.31 -34.81 -27.43
C ASN A 6 -16.95 -36.28 -27.72
N SER A 7 -15.70 -36.57 -28.14
CA SER A 7 -14.93 -37.82 -27.84
C SER A 7 -13.57 -37.86 -28.61
N PRO A 8 -12.56 -38.65 -28.14
CA PRO A 8 -11.19 -38.62 -28.68
C PRO A 8 -10.77 -39.88 -29.50
N GLU A 9 -9.63 -39.79 -30.20
CA GLU A 9 -8.95 -40.92 -30.87
C GLU A 9 -7.87 -41.59 -29.99
N LYS A 10 -7.43 -42.80 -30.39
CA LYS A 10 -6.47 -43.64 -29.65
C LYS A 10 -5.13 -43.80 -30.36
N VAL A 11 -4.06 -43.97 -29.57
CA VAL A 11 -2.72 -44.40 -30.01
C VAL A 11 -2.54 -45.91 -29.73
N PRO A 12 -1.93 -46.70 -30.65
CA PRO A 12 -1.46 -48.06 -30.39
C PRO A 12 0.04 -48.11 -30.01
N GLN A 13 0.45 -49.14 -29.25
CA GLN A 13 1.83 -49.40 -28.83
C GLN A 13 2.58 -50.36 -29.79
N GLY A 14 3.92 -50.43 -29.68
CA GLY A 14 4.76 -51.37 -30.42
C GLY A 14 6.18 -51.54 -29.85
N GLU A 15 6.36 -52.56 -29.01
CA GLU A 15 7.63 -53.12 -28.50
C GLU A 15 8.20 -54.19 -29.49
N SER A 16 9.44 -54.71 -29.45
CA SER A 16 10.73 -54.42 -28.77
C SER A 16 11.84 -55.30 -29.42
N THR A 17 12.97 -55.61 -28.73
CA THR A 17 14.10 -56.53 -29.12
C THR A 17 15.08 -55.99 -30.20
N ALA A 18 16.33 -56.45 -30.41
CA ALA A 18 17.42 -57.16 -29.68
C ALA A 18 18.60 -57.38 -30.69
N ASP A 19 19.87 -57.72 -30.41
CA ASP A 19 20.80 -57.68 -29.25
C ASP A 19 22.25 -57.96 -29.81
N SER A 20 23.31 -57.87 -28.97
CA SER A 20 24.64 -58.50 -29.12
C SER A 20 25.71 -57.75 -29.99
N LYS A 21 26.91 -57.42 -29.45
CA LYS A 21 28.20 -58.19 -29.38
C LYS A 21 29.07 -58.11 -30.66
N ALA A 22 30.40 -58.22 -30.69
CA ALA A 22 31.48 -58.41 -29.68
C ALA A 22 32.86 -58.14 -30.35
N ASP A 23 34.06 -58.15 -29.73
CA ASP A 23 34.60 -57.79 -28.39
C ASP A 23 36.15 -58.01 -28.44
N GLU A 24 37.04 -57.06 -28.06
CA GLU A 24 38.49 -57.36 -27.88
C GLU A 24 39.27 -56.38 -26.95
N VAL A 25 40.53 -56.71 -26.57
CA VAL A 25 41.12 -56.33 -25.25
C VAL A 25 42.54 -55.72 -25.28
N SER A 26 42.72 -54.66 -24.47
CA SER A 26 43.92 -54.06 -23.82
C SER A 26 45.33 -54.66 -24.05
N GLU A 27 46.29 -53.77 -24.38
CA GLU A 27 47.56 -53.47 -23.64
C GLU A 27 48.28 -52.26 -24.32
N SER A 28 49.17 -51.43 -23.74
CA SER A 28 49.70 -51.32 -22.36
C SER A 28 50.21 -49.89 -22.02
N VAL A 29 49.61 -49.26 -20.98
CA VAL A 29 50.24 -48.47 -19.87
C VAL A 29 51.35 -47.41 -20.11
N ARG A 30 51.00 -46.12 -19.83
CA ARG A 30 51.84 -44.95 -19.38
C ARG A 30 52.90 -44.38 -20.35
N SER A 31 53.06 -43.05 -20.50
CA SER A 31 53.35 -42.10 -19.40
C SER A 31 53.09 -40.62 -19.76
N LEU A 32 53.24 -39.75 -18.74
CA LEU A 32 53.27 -38.28 -18.73
C LEU A 32 51.91 -37.55 -18.73
N GLU A 33 51.48 -37.17 -17.53
CA GLU A 33 50.45 -36.15 -17.34
C GLU A 33 50.93 -34.78 -17.84
N THR A 34 50.02 -34.03 -18.48
CA THR A 34 50.04 -32.57 -18.39
C THR A 34 48.65 -32.13 -17.94
N HIS A 35 48.53 -31.81 -16.64
CA HIS A 35 47.29 -31.28 -16.08
C HIS A 35 47.07 -29.85 -16.58
N ALA A 36 46.46 -29.72 -17.75
CA ALA A 36 45.69 -28.54 -18.11
C ALA A 36 44.44 -28.49 -17.22
N THR A 37 44.58 -28.02 -15.99
CA THR A 37 43.44 -27.54 -15.22
C THR A 37 42.93 -26.28 -15.90
N GLU A 38 42.02 -26.45 -16.85
CA GLU A 38 41.13 -25.38 -17.28
C GLU A 38 40.30 -24.96 -16.07
N SER A 39 40.79 -23.94 -15.37
CA SER A 39 40.00 -23.16 -14.44
C SER A 39 38.97 -22.40 -15.26
N THR A 40 37.84 -23.07 -15.52
CA THR A 40 36.69 -22.50 -16.23
C THR A 40 36.12 -21.38 -15.38
N GLU A 41 36.59 -20.14 -15.58
CA GLU A 41 36.00 -18.98 -14.95
C GLU A 41 34.50 -18.95 -15.29
N PRO A 42 33.60 -18.78 -14.29
CA PRO A 42 32.18 -18.73 -14.55
C PRO A 42 31.90 -17.55 -15.49
N ALA A 43 31.38 -17.85 -16.68
CA ALA A 43 31.24 -16.88 -17.75
C ALA A 43 30.32 -15.72 -17.30
N LEU A 44 30.92 -14.56 -17.03
CA LEU A 44 30.27 -13.38 -16.45
C LEU A 44 29.00 -13.00 -17.23
N SER A 45 27.83 -13.29 -16.65
CA SER A 45 26.57 -13.01 -17.32
C SER A 45 26.26 -11.51 -17.24
N PRO A 46 25.78 -10.89 -18.33
CA PRO A 46 25.20 -9.55 -18.26
C PRO A 46 24.04 -9.45 -17.24
N ALA A 47 23.41 -10.57 -16.89
CA ALA A 47 22.38 -10.64 -15.85
C ALA A 47 22.91 -10.46 -14.42
N ASP A 48 24.20 -10.70 -14.18
CA ASP A 48 24.83 -10.61 -12.85
C ASP A 48 25.39 -9.19 -12.59
N LEU A 49 25.64 -8.43 -13.66
CA LEU A 49 26.15 -7.07 -13.59
C LEU A 49 25.18 -6.13 -12.85
N PRO A 50 25.66 -5.26 -11.94
CA PRO A 50 24.83 -4.20 -11.32
C PRO A 50 24.11 -3.34 -12.35
N ALA A 51 22.91 -2.85 -12.02
CA ALA A 51 21.99 -2.23 -12.98
C ALA A 51 22.61 -1.11 -13.85
N ARG A 52 23.48 -0.26 -13.28
CA ARG A 52 24.22 0.78 -14.02
C ARG A 52 25.20 0.19 -15.04
N SER A 53 25.95 -0.83 -14.66
CA SER A 53 26.90 -1.53 -15.52
C SER A 53 26.18 -2.32 -16.62
N ARG A 54 25.09 -3.02 -16.27
CA ARG A 54 24.20 -3.72 -17.22
C ARG A 54 23.62 -2.75 -18.26
N LYS A 55 23.12 -1.59 -17.82
CA LYS A 55 22.59 -0.51 -18.68
C LYS A 55 23.66 0.09 -19.60
N ALA A 56 24.92 0.17 -19.16
CA ALA A 56 26.05 0.59 -19.99
C ALA A 56 26.42 -0.47 -21.04
N PHE A 57 26.56 -1.74 -20.63
CA PHE A 57 26.84 -2.87 -21.51
C PHE A 57 25.77 -3.01 -22.61
N LEU A 58 24.48 -3.04 -22.25
CA LEU A 58 23.38 -3.16 -23.21
C LEU A 58 23.34 -1.98 -24.19
N ARG A 59 23.65 -0.76 -23.75
CA ARG A 59 23.77 0.41 -24.65
C ARG A 59 24.95 0.27 -25.63
N HIS A 60 26.10 -0.21 -25.15
CA HIS A 60 27.25 -0.47 -26.02
C HIS A 60 26.95 -1.58 -27.04
N MET A 61 26.41 -2.71 -26.58
CA MET A 61 25.99 -3.85 -27.41
C MET A 61 25.05 -3.41 -28.53
N ILE A 62 24.00 -2.64 -28.23
CA ILE A 62 23.07 -2.10 -29.24
C ILE A 62 23.79 -1.21 -30.25
N GLY A 63 24.78 -0.42 -29.82
CA GLY A 63 25.60 0.42 -30.69
C GLY A 63 26.52 -0.35 -31.65
N GLN A 64 26.87 -1.61 -31.35
CA GLN A 64 27.65 -2.48 -32.23
C GLN A 64 26.78 -3.26 -33.24
N LEU A 65 25.45 -3.23 -33.11
CA LEU A 65 24.56 -3.90 -34.06
C LEU A 65 24.54 -3.16 -35.42
N PRO A 66 24.33 -3.86 -36.55
CA PRO A 66 24.17 -3.20 -37.85
C PRO A 66 23.05 -2.15 -37.82
N GLU A 67 23.20 -1.06 -38.57
CA GLU A 67 22.26 0.08 -38.56
C GLU A 67 20.80 -0.33 -38.84
N CYS A 68 20.59 -1.29 -39.75
CA CYS A 68 19.27 -1.83 -40.05
C CYS A 68 18.61 -2.57 -38.85
N VAL A 69 19.40 -3.09 -37.91
CA VAL A 69 18.94 -3.68 -36.65
C VAL A 69 18.71 -2.58 -35.61
N GLN A 70 19.63 -1.62 -35.49
CA GLN A 70 19.43 -0.45 -34.61
C GLN A 70 18.15 0.33 -34.96
N ASN A 71 17.84 0.46 -36.25
CA ASN A 71 16.62 1.13 -36.70
C ASN A 71 15.34 0.34 -36.35
N ARG A 72 15.37 -0.99 -36.40
CA ARG A 72 14.27 -1.84 -35.91
C ARG A 72 14.06 -1.64 -34.40
N ILE A 73 15.14 -1.61 -33.62
CA ILE A 73 15.07 -1.34 -32.16
C ILE A 73 14.51 0.07 -31.89
N ARG A 74 14.88 1.08 -32.70
CA ARG A 74 14.31 2.43 -32.63
C ARG A 74 12.81 2.44 -32.92
N ALA A 75 12.36 1.72 -33.95
CA ALA A 75 10.94 1.57 -34.27
C ALA A 75 10.16 0.86 -33.15
N LEU A 76 10.72 -0.19 -32.53
CA LEU A 76 10.10 -0.86 -31.37
C LEU A 76 9.91 0.10 -30.18
N LYS A 77 10.87 0.99 -29.92
CA LYS A 77 10.70 2.05 -28.89
C LYS A 77 9.63 3.09 -29.26
N GLN A 78 9.47 3.40 -30.54
CA GLN A 78 8.38 4.28 -31.00
C GLN A 78 7.01 3.61 -30.83
N ASN A 79 6.92 2.29 -31.04
CA ASN A 79 5.72 1.49 -30.76
C ASN A 79 5.42 1.48 -29.26
N GLN A 80 6.43 1.27 -28.41
CA GLN A 80 6.28 1.35 -26.94
C GLN A 80 5.72 2.70 -26.49
N LEU A 81 6.15 3.80 -27.12
CA LEU A 81 5.62 5.14 -26.84
C LEU A 81 4.16 5.32 -27.33
N GLN A 82 3.70 4.55 -28.33
CA GLN A 82 2.27 4.52 -28.68
C GLN A 82 1.47 3.67 -27.69
N GLN A 83 2.05 2.57 -27.18
CA GLN A 83 1.43 1.78 -26.11
C GLN A 83 1.21 2.62 -24.85
N VAL A 84 2.21 3.41 -24.42
CA VAL A 84 2.08 4.36 -23.29
C VAL A 84 0.88 5.29 -23.49
N ARG A 85 0.70 5.88 -24.68
CA ARG A 85 -0.44 6.76 -24.99
C ARG A 85 -1.80 6.06 -24.92
N ILE A 86 -1.85 4.78 -25.26
CA ILE A 86 -3.06 3.96 -25.10
C ILE A 86 -3.33 3.70 -23.61
N SER A 87 -2.29 3.45 -22.80
CA SER A 87 -2.40 3.37 -21.34
C SER A 87 -2.88 4.69 -20.72
N GLU A 88 -2.39 5.85 -21.18
CA GLU A 88 -2.84 7.17 -20.71
C GLU A 88 -4.35 7.36 -20.91
N GLN A 89 -4.89 6.94 -22.07
CA GLN A 89 -6.34 6.96 -22.32
C GLN A 89 -7.08 5.95 -21.43
N PHE A 90 -6.62 4.69 -21.40
CA PHE A 90 -7.22 3.62 -20.59
C PHE A 90 -7.36 4.03 -19.11
N PHE A 91 -6.31 4.59 -18.50
CA PHE A 91 -6.35 4.98 -17.09
C PHE A 91 -7.21 6.22 -16.82
N ARG A 92 -7.48 7.08 -17.82
CA ARG A 92 -8.49 8.15 -17.70
C ARG A 92 -9.90 7.58 -17.73
N GLU A 93 -10.19 6.66 -18.65
CA GLU A 93 -11.49 5.97 -18.72
C GLU A 93 -11.77 5.14 -17.45
N VAL A 94 -10.75 4.47 -16.89
CA VAL A 94 -10.84 3.78 -15.58
C VAL A 94 -11.13 4.75 -14.45
N TYR A 95 -10.52 5.95 -14.43
CA TYR A 95 -10.80 6.93 -13.37
C TYR A 95 -12.20 7.54 -13.45
N GLU A 96 -12.71 7.80 -14.67
CA GLU A 96 -14.12 8.19 -14.87
C GLU A 96 -15.09 7.06 -14.47
N LEU A 97 -14.70 5.80 -14.69
CA LEU A 97 -15.47 4.62 -14.26
C LEU A 97 -15.49 4.49 -12.74
N GLU A 98 -14.34 4.60 -12.05
CA GLU A 98 -14.25 4.65 -10.58
C GLU A 98 -15.19 5.73 -10.02
N ARG A 99 -15.08 6.96 -10.53
CA ARG A 99 -15.90 8.11 -10.13
C ARG A 99 -17.40 7.82 -10.26
N ARG A 100 -17.81 7.18 -11.37
CA ARG A 100 -19.20 6.79 -11.63
C ARG A 100 -19.69 5.65 -10.73
N PHE A 101 -18.85 4.69 -10.38
CA PHE A 101 -19.23 3.57 -9.51
C PHE A 101 -19.16 3.91 -8.02
N TYR A 102 -18.23 4.76 -7.59
CA TYR A 102 -18.23 5.34 -6.24
C TYR A 102 -19.55 6.08 -5.96
N GLY A 103 -20.05 6.85 -6.93
CA GLY A 103 -21.35 7.52 -6.85
C GLY A 103 -22.57 6.59 -6.66
N GLN A 104 -22.47 5.31 -7.07
CA GLN A 104 -23.48 4.30 -6.78
C GLN A 104 -23.32 3.74 -5.36
N SER A 105 -22.08 3.51 -4.93
CA SER A 105 -21.77 3.07 -3.55
C SER A 105 -22.08 4.10 -2.47
N CYS A 106 -22.17 5.40 -2.82
CA CYS A 106 -22.51 6.47 -1.86
C CYS A 106 -23.73 6.14 -0.99
N ALA A 107 -24.82 5.60 -1.55
CA ALA A 107 -26.01 5.24 -0.79
C ALA A 107 -25.78 4.12 0.24
N LEU A 108 -24.87 3.19 -0.05
CA LEU A 108 -24.46 2.14 0.90
C LEU A 108 -23.55 2.73 2.00
N PHE A 109 -22.69 3.69 1.67
CA PHE A 109 -21.89 4.40 2.66
C PHE A 109 -22.75 5.35 3.52
N ASP A 110 -23.83 5.92 2.98
CA ASP A 110 -24.83 6.69 3.74
C ASP A 110 -25.57 5.79 4.74
N ALA A 111 -26.07 4.63 4.30
CA ALA A 111 -26.65 3.63 5.20
C ALA A 111 -25.65 3.17 6.27
N ARG A 112 -24.37 2.96 5.91
CA ARG A 112 -23.30 2.67 6.88
C ARG A 112 -23.18 3.78 7.91
N ARG A 113 -23.04 5.05 7.51
CA ARG A 113 -22.94 6.20 8.43
C ARG A 113 -24.13 6.24 9.39
N ASP A 114 -25.34 6.09 8.87
CA ASP A 114 -26.56 6.25 9.67
C ASP A 114 -26.76 5.09 10.67
N ILE A 115 -26.21 3.91 10.38
CA ILE A 115 -26.06 2.80 11.34
C ILE A 115 -24.95 3.12 12.36
N LEU A 116 -23.76 3.55 11.92
CA LEU A 116 -22.61 3.84 12.80
C LEU A 116 -22.91 4.95 13.83
N ASP A 117 -23.64 5.99 13.44
CA ASP A 117 -24.06 7.10 14.31
C ASP A 117 -25.32 6.78 15.14
N GLY A 118 -25.96 5.62 14.91
CA GLY A 118 -27.15 5.17 15.66
C GLY A 118 -28.44 5.89 15.28
N LEU A 119 -28.53 6.44 14.07
CA LEU A 119 -29.71 7.10 13.51
C LEU A 119 -30.72 6.09 12.95
N VAL A 120 -30.25 4.93 12.51
CA VAL A 120 -31.05 3.82 11.97
C VAL A 120 -30.58 2.50 12.55
N GLU A 121 -31.45 1.82 13.29
CA GLU A 121 -31.25 0.41 13.66
C GLU A 121 -31.57 -0.49 12.44
N PRO A 122 -30.63 -1.35 12.00
CA PRO A 122 -30.86 -2.26 10.88
C PRO A 122 -31.82 -3.41 11.28
N PRO A 123 -32.49 -4.06 10.31
CA PRO A 123 -33.22 -5.31 10.57
C PRO A 123 -32.31 -6.37 11.19
N PHE A 124 -32.85 -7.22 12.06
CA PHE A 124 -32.09 -8.32 12.64
C PHE A 124 -31.62 -9.29 11.55
N GLN A 125 -30.30 -9.50 11.45
CA GLN A 125 -29.69 -10.32 10.40
C GLN A 125 -29.75 -11.80 10.79
N THR A 126 -30.59 -12.59 10.11
CA THR A 126 -30.73 -14.04 10.33
C THR A 126 -29.87 -14.89 9.41
N GLU A 127 -29.32 -14.30 8.34
CA GLU A 127 -28.52 -15.01 7.33
C GLU A 127 -27.03 -14.70 7.52
N THR A 128 -26.30 -15.60 8.17
CA THR A 128 -24.83 -15.66 8.05
C THR A 128 -24.45 -16.20 6.68
N SER A 129 -24.59 -15.35 5.65
CA SER A 129 -24.04 -15.60 4.30
C SER A 129 -22.51 -15.72 4.30
N TRP A 130 -21.89 -15.25 5.38
CA TRP A 130 -20.50 -15.43 5.74
C TRP A 130 -20.50 -16.40 6.94
N PRO A 131 -20.32 -17.71 6.73
CA PRO A 131 -20.17 -18.66 7.82
C PRO A 131 -18.77 -18.50 8.43
N ASP A 132 -18.70 -18.40 9.76
CA ASP A 132 -17.45 -18.54 10.50
C ASP A 132 -16.81 -19.90 10.16
N ASP A 133 -15.49 -19.97 9.92
CA ASP A 133 -14.84 -21.25 9.64
C ASP A 133 -14.86 -22.12 10.92
N PRO A 134 -15.46 -23.33 10.91
CA PRO A 134 -15.45 -24.21 12.08
C PRO A 134 -14.06 -24.70 12.51
N GLN A 135 -13.01 -24.40 11.74
CA GLN A 135 -11.61 -24.68 12.04
C GLN A 135 -10.83 -23.44 12.53
N ASP A 136 -11.46 -22.26 12.61
CA ASP A 136 -10.82 -21.03 13.08
C ASP A 136 -10.33 -21.17 14.54
N SER A 137 -9.01 -21.11 14.73
CA SER A 137 -8.37 -21.24 16.05
C SER A 137 -8.36 -19.95 16.85
N LEU A 138 -8.74 -18.79 16.30
CA LEU A 138 -8.60 -17.49 16.95
C LEU A 138 -9.31 -17.42 18.32
N PHE A 139 -10.42 -18.17 18.50
CA PHE A 139 -11.07 -18.31 19.81
C PHE A 139 -10.16 -19.02 20.84
N LEU A 140 -9.46 -20.08 20.43
CA LEU A 140 -8.49 -20.78 21.27
C LEU A 140 -7.24 -19.92 21.53
N ASP A 141 -6.86 -19.05 20.60
CA ASP A 141 -5.76 -18.11 20.82
C ASP A 141 -6.11 -17.07 21.90
N PHE A 142 -7.35 -16.56 21.92
CA PHE A 142 -7.86 -15.75 23.04
C PHE A 142 -7.90 -16.50 24.38
N GLU A 143 -8.16 -17.80 24.37
CA GLU A 143 -8.13 -18.61 25.59
C GLU A 143 -6.69 -18.92 26.06
N ASN A 144 -5.72 -19.11 25.16
CA ASN A 144 -4.37 -19.54 25.50
C ASN A 144 -3.33 -18.41 25.63
N ASN A 145 -3.56 -17.24 25.01
CA ASN A 145 -2.64 -16.10 25.06
C ASN A 145 -3.02 -15.10 26.17
N GLU A 146 -2.16 -14.97 27.19
CA GLU A 146 -2.37 -14.03 28.30
C GLU A 146 -2.34 -12.55 27.86
N GLU A 147 -1.59 -12.19 26.82
CA GLU A 147 -1.55 -10.81 26.32
C GLU A 147 -2.90 -10.40 25.70
N LEU A 148 -3.55 -11.31 24.95
CA LEU A 148 -4.90 -11.10 24.43
C LEU A 148 -5.93 -10.97 25.55
N ARG A 149 -5.81 -11.74 26.64
CA ARG A 149 -6.64 -11.58 27.84
C ARG A 149 -6.43 -10.22 28.52
N GLN A 150 -5.18 -9.76 28.64
CA GLN A 150 -4.86 -8.44 29.21
C GLN A 150 -5.33 -7.28 28.31
N LEU A 151 -5.32 -7.45 26.99
CA LEU A 151 -5.93 -6.51 26.05
C LEU A 151 -7.46 -6.49 26.18
N ARG A 152 -8.11 -7.66 26.31
CA ARG A 152 -9.56 -7.76 26.56
C ARG A 152 -9.99 -7.00 27.83
N LEU A 153 -9.17 -6.97 28.88
CA LEU A 153 -9.44 -6.20 30.10
C LEU A 153 -9.37 -4.67 29.90
N LYS A 154 -8.76 -4.19 28.81
CA LYS A 154 -8.71 -2.76 28.43
C LYS A 154 -9.84 -2.35 27.49
N LEU A 155 -10.61 -3.29 26.93
CA LEU A 155 -11.69 -2.98 25.99
C LEU A 155 -12.83 -2.21 26.68
N PRO A 156 -13.30 -1.07 26.12
CA PRO A 156 -14.44 -0.34 26.63
C PRO A 156 -15.68 -1.23 26.74
N GLN A 157 -16.35 -1.20 27.88
CA GLN A 157 -17.59 -1.95 28.08
C GLN A 157 -18.76 -1.23 27.41
N VAL A 158 -19.19 -1.75 26.25
CA VAL A 158 -20.34 -1.24 25.51
C VAL A 158 -21.63 -1.63 26.24
N SER A 159 -22.53 -0.68 26.47
CA SER A 159 -23.81 -0.94 27.14
C SER A 159 -24.85 -1.54 26.16
N PRO A 160 -25.83 -2.34 26.62
CA PRO A 160 -26.91 -2.84 25.75
C PRO A 160 -27.82 -1.76 25.15
N ASN A 161 -27.74 -0.53 25.66
CA ASN A 161 -28.52 0.63 25.18
C ASN A 161 -27.64 1.61 24.38
N THR A 162 -26.46 1.19 23.93
CA THR A 162 -25.56 2.05 23.15
C THR A 162 -26.07 2.14 21.72
N LEU A 163 -26.23 3.36 21.21
CA LEU A 163 -26.67 3.60 19.84
C LEU A 163 -25.48 3.52 18.88
N GLY A 164 -25.67 2.84 17.74
CA GLY A 164 -24.67 2.71 16.69
C GLY A 164 -23.42 1.94 17.11
N VAL A 165 -22.28 2.25 16.49
CA VAL A 165 -21.01 1.52 16.69
C VAL A 165 -19.92 2.47 17.21
N PRO A 166 -19.68 2.54 18.53
CA PRO A 166 -18.64 3.37 19.12
C PRO A 166 -17.25 3.07 18.57
N ARG A 167 -16.38 4.10 18.52
CA ARG A 167 -14.97 4.00 18.10
C ARG A 167 -14.71 3.45 16.68
N PHE A 168 -15.72 3.14 15.87
CA PHE A 168 -15.56 2.43 14.58
C PHE A 168 -14.36 2.92 13.73
N TRP A 169 -14.32 4.20 13.36
CA TRP A 169 -13.24 4.73 12.52
C TRP A 169 -11.87 4.78 13.23
N LEU A 170 -11.85 4.96 14.55
CA LEU A 170 -10.63 4.91 15.34
C LEU A 170 -10.06 3.48 15.37
N THR A 171 -10.90 2.47 15.59
CA THR A 171 -10.50 1.05 15.48
C THR A 171 -10.01 0.71 14.07
N VAL A 172 -10.70 1.19 13.02
CA VAL A 172 -10.25 1.02 11.62
C VAL A 172 -8.88 1.65 11.37
N PHE A 173 -8.59 2.82 11.95
CA PHE A 173 -7.28 3.46 11.82
C PHE A 173 -6.20 2.76 12.65
N GLN A 174 -6.54 2.20 13.80
CA GLN A 174 -5.63 1.40 14.65
C GLN A 174 -5.28 0.05 14.01
N ASN A 175 -6.18 -0.52 13.20
CA ASN A 175 -6.00 -1.79 12.49
C ASN A 175 -5.33 -1.65 11.11
N VAL A 176 -4.87 -0.45 10.73
CA VAL A 176 -4.13 -0.19 9.48
C VAL A 176 -2.74 0.35 9.83
N PRO A 177 -1.62 -0.35 9.53
CA PRO A 177 -0.29 0.00 10.02
C PRO A 177 0.14 1.47 9.76
N LEU A 178 0.01 1.95 8.53
CA LEU A 178 0.39 3.33 8.16
C LEU A 178 -0.53 4.42 8.75
N LEU A 179 -1.67 4.06 9.33
CA LEU A 179 -2.53 4.99 10.08
C LEU A 179 -2.31 4.88 11.59
N SER A 180 -2.06 3.69 12.12
CA SER A 180 -1.82 3.49 13.55
C SER A 180 -0.52 4.15 14.02
N GLU A 181 0.51 4.20 13.17
CA GLU A 181 1.72 5.01 13.41
C GLU A 181 1.44 6.52 13.55
N LEU A 182 0.39 7.04 12.90
CA LEU A 182 0.03 8.46 12.93
C LEU A 182 -0.87 8.82 14.12
N VAL A 183 -1.65 7.87 14.64
CA VAL A 183 -2.59 8.09 15.76
C VAL A 183 -1.83 8.04 17.09
N GLN A 184 -2.03 9.06 17.93
CA GLN A 184 -1.46 9.12 19.28
C GLN A 184 -2.58 9.01 20.33
N ASP A 185 -2.27 8.54 21.55
CA ASP A 185 -3.23 8.39 22.67
C ASP A 185 -4.12 9.63 22.91
N HIS A 186 -3.57 10.82 22.65
CA HIS A 186 -4.22 12.10 22.86
C HIS A 186 -5.09 12.57 21.68
N ASP A 187 -5.00 11.90 20.54
CA ASP A 187 -5.87 12.11 19.37
C ASP A 187 -7.17 11.30 19.47
N GLU A 188 -7.14 10.17 20.19
CA GLU A 188 -8.28 9.27 20.34
C GLU A 188 -9.59 9.99 20.66
N PRO A 189 -9.70 10.89 21.67
CA PRO A 189 -10.99 11.46 22.06
C PRO A 189 -11.62 12.37 20.99
N LEU A 190 -10.85 12.83 20.01
CA LEU A 190 -11.38 13.52 18.83
C LEU A 190 -11.68 12.53 17.69
N LEU A 191 -10.90 11.45 17.54
CA LEU A 191 -11.20 10.37 16.60
C LEU A 191 -12.44 9.55 17.01
N GLU A 192 -12.80 9.48 18.30
CA GLU A 192 -14.10 8.98 18.77
C GLU A 192 -15.29 9.86 18.32
N CYS A 193 -15.02 11.10 17.93
CA CYS A 193 -16.01 12.01 17.34
C CYS A 193 -16.10 11.89 15.81
N LEU A 194 -15.30 11.05 15.16
CA LEU A 194 -15.34 10.83 13.71
C LEU A 194 -16.52 9.93 13.33
N VAL A 195 -17.47 10.47 12.58
CA VAL A 195 -18.73 9.83 12.18
C VAL A 195 -18.60 9.16 10.81
N ASP A 196 -17.94 9.81 9.86
CA ASP A 196 -17.81 9.29 8.49
C ASP A 196 -16.49 9.70 7.83
N VAL A 197 -16.03 8.86 6.90
CA VAL A 197 -14.89 9.14 6.02
C VAL A 197 -15.31 8.82 4.58
N ARG A 198 -15.27 9.85 3.72
CA ARG A 198 -15.78 9.80 2.34
C ARG A 198 -14.76 10.27 1.33
N LEU A 199 -14.95 9.87 0.07
CA LEU A 199 -14.21 10.39 -1.08
C LEU A 199 -15.12 11.31 -1.89
N ALA A 200 -14.55 12.39 -2.41
CA ALA A 200 -15.11 13.16 -3.52
C ALA A 200 -14.13 13.11 -4.69
N TYR A 201 -14.63 12.96 -5.92
CA TYR A 201 -13.84 12.81 -7.14
C TYR A 201 -14.06 14.01 -8.07
N ASP A 202 -12.98 14.71 -8.42
CA ASP A 202 -12.94 15.78 -9.42
C ASP A 202 -12.44 15.21 -10.77
N GLN A 203 -11.77 16.03 -11.59
CA GLN A 203 -11.21 15.61 -12.89
C GLN A 203 -9.79 15.03 -12.77
N ASP A 204 -8.91 15.69 -12.01
CA ASP A 204 -7.52 15.29 -11.79
C ASP A 204 -7.15 15.31 -10.28
N SER A 205 -8.16 15.18 -9.39
CA SER A 205 -7.96 15.08 -7.94
C SER A 205 -9.09 14.34 -7.24
N TYR A 206 -8.78 13.69 -6.11
CA TYR A 206 -9.78 13.18 -5.17
C TYR A 206 -9.57 13.77 -3.77
N THR A 207 -10.65 13.98 -3.04
CA THR A 207 -10.64 14.56 -1.69
C THR A 207 -11.20 13.58 -0.67
N VAL A 208 -10.39 13.17 0.30
CA VAL A 208 -10.85 12.46 1.49
C VAL A 208 -11.43 13.47 2.47
N SER A 209 -12.66 13.24 2.92
CA SER A 209 -13.39 14.11 3.84
C SER A 209 -13.74 13.36 5.11
N PHE A 210 -13.41 13.94 6.27
CA PHE A 210 -13.56 13.37 7.61
C PHE A 210 -14.59 14.19 8.37
N GLN A 211 -15.76 13.62 8.62
CA GLN A 211 -16.90 14.30 9.25
C GLN A 211 -16.95 14.00 10.75
N PHE A 212 -16.80 15.04 11.58
CA PHE A 212 -16.85 14.95 13.03
C PHE A 212 -18.19 15.45 13.58
N ARG A 213 -18.71 14.78 14.61
CA ARG A 213 -19.83 15.32 15.41
C ARG A 213 -19.36 16.52 16.26
N PRO A 214 -20.25 17.46 16.64
CA PRO A 214 -19.90 18.61 17.50
C PRO A 214 -19.18 18.17 18.77
N ASN A 215 -18.02 18.76 19.06
CA ASN A 215 -17.10 18.30 20.10
C ASN A 215 -16.27 19.44 20.74
N GLY A 216 -15.58 19.13 21.84
CA GLY A 216 -14.78 20.08 22.62
C GLY A 216 -13.44 20.51 22.01
N PHE A 217 -13.03 19.94 20.86
CA PHE A 217 -11.74 20.21 20.23
C PHE A 217 -11.85 21.10 18.99
N LEU A 218 -12.80 20.82 18.11
CA LEU A 218 -12.98 21.51 16.84
C LEU A 218 -14.06 22.58 16.96
N HIS A 219 -13.79 23.76 16.42
CA HIS A 219 -14.80 24.79 16.16
C HIS A 219 -15.78 24.30 15.08
N ASP A 220 -17.00 24.82 15.09
CA ASP A 220 -18.09 24.31 14.25
C ASP A 220 -17.79 24.41 12.74
N SER A 221 -16.97 25.40 12.35
CA SER A 221 -16.45 25.59 10.99
C SER A 221 -15.39 24.58 10.52
N SER A 222 -14.94 23.68 11.40
CA SER A 222 -13.95 22.63 11.11
C SER A 222 -14.45 21.23 11.47
N LEU A 223 -15.77 21.04 11.61
CA LEU A 223 -16.37 19.70 11.77
C LEU A 223 -16.32 18.83 10.51
N LEU A 224 -15.91 19.40 9.37
CA LEU A 224 -15.53 18.64 8.17
C LEU A 224 -14.07 18.97 7.83
N LEU A 225 -13.17 18.02 8.09
CA LEU A 225 -11.76 18.14 7.70
C LEU A 225 -11.54 17.47 6.35
N THR A 226 -10.69 18.06 5.49
CA THR A 226 -10.48 17.58 4.12
C THR A 226 -9.00 17.45 3.78
N LYS A 227 -8.69 16.39 3.02
CA LYS A 227 -7.36 16.11 2.47
C LYS A 227 -7.52 15.75 0.99
N ARG A 228 -7.02 16.60 0.11
CA ARG A 228 -7.07 16.43 -1.34
C ARG A 228 -5.75 15.92 -1.90
N TYR A 229 -5.83 15.00 -2.85
CA TYR A 229 -4.71 14.40 -3.56
C TYR A 229 -4.86 14.63 -5.06
N PHE A 230 -3.80 15.11 -5.70
CA PHE A 230 -3.76 15.43 -7.13
C PHE A 230 -3.13 14.29 -7.92
N LEU A 231 -3.72 13.97 -9.05
CA LEU A 231 -3.34 12.85 -9.91
C LEU A 231 -2.70 13.34 -11.20
N GLN A 232 -1.58 12.74 -11.60
CA GLN A 232 -1.01 12.92 -12.92
C GLN A 232 -1.48 11.80 -13.86
N HIS A 233 -2.50 12.09 -14.68
CA HIS A 233 -3.08 11.16 -15.65
C HIS A 233 -2.31 11.06 -16.99
N SER A 234 -1.04 11.46 -17.02
CA SER A 234 -0.21 11.46 -18.24
C SER A 234 1.24 11.10 -17.96
N ALA A 235 1.85 10.40 -18.90
CA ALA A 235 3.25 9.99 -18.83
C ALA A 235 4.18 11.21 -18.76
N ASP A 236 5.29 11.08 -18.03
CA ASP A 236 6.32 12.12 -18.00
C ASP A 236 6.99 12.30 -19.38
N GLN A 237 7.45 13.51 -19.69
CA GLN A 237 8.03 13.83 -20.99
C GLN A 237 9.49 13.35 -21.16
N GLU A 238 10.26 13.26 -20.07
CA GLU A 238 11.65 12.76 -20.08
C GLU A 238 11.69 11.23 -19.86
N TYR A 239 10.75 10.71 -19.07
CA TYR A 239 10.67 9.30 -18.65
C TYR A 239 9.32 8.61 -18.99
N PRO A 240 8.77 8.73 -20.21
CA PRO A 240 7.42 8.22 -20.54
C PRO A 240 7.27 6.70 -20.40
N PHE A 241 8.37 5.96 -20.38
CA PHE A 241 8.39 4.50 -20.21
C PHE A 241 8.29 4.05 -18.73
N LEU A 242 8.02 4.96 -17.80
CA LEU A 242 7.74 4.66 -16.38
C LEU A 242 6.26 4.84 -16.01
N PHE A 243 5.39 5.16 -16.98
CA PHE A 243 3.97 5.41 -16.72
C PHE A 243 3.19 4.11 -16.54
N GLU A 244 2.93 3.74 -15.28
CA GLU A 244 2.12 2.58 -14.88
C GLU A 244 0.67 2.94 -14.48
N GLY A 245 0.33 4.23 -14.38
CA GLY A 245 -1.03 4.69 -14.06
C GLY A 245 -1.09 6.13 -13.51
N PRO A 246 -2.24 6.58 -12.98
CA PRO A 246 -2.40 7.92 -12.40
C PRO A 246 -1.78 8.00 -11.00
N GLU A 247 -0.60 8.63 -10.91
CA GLU A 247 0.15 8.76 -9.66
C GLU A 247 -0.24 10.00 -8.86
N ILE A 248 -0.10 9.92 -7.52
CA ILE A 248 -0.28 11.08 -6.64
C ILE A 248 0.98 11.94 -6.72
N VAL A 249 0.84 13.17 -7.24
CA VAL A 249 1.97 14.10 -7.40
C VAL A 249 1.98 15.23 -6.37
N ARG A 250 0.86 15.45 -5.66
CA ARG A 250 0.72 16.53 -4.67
C ARG A 250 -0.46 16.26 -3.74
N CYS A 251 -0.43 16.82 -2.53
CA CYS A 251 -1.60 16.89 -1.65
C CYS A 251 -1.84 18.30 -1.08
N GLU A 252 -3.08 18.54 -0.62
CA GLU A 252 -3.55 19.75 0.05
C GLU A 252 -4.39 19.33 1.26
N GLY A 253 -4.03 19.75 2.47
CA GLY A 253 -4.88 19.62 3.65
C GLY A 253 -5.74 20.86 3.92
N CYS A 254 -6.49 20.86 5.02
CA CYS A 254 -7.36 21.96 5.44
C CYS A 254 -6.87 22.65 6.72
N HIS A 255 -7.17 23.94 6.89
CA HIS A 255 -6.92 24.62 8.15
C HIS A 255 -7.89 24.14 9.24
N ILE A 256 -7.36 23.69 10.38
CA ILE A 256 -8.16 23.25 11.53
C ILE A 256 -8.37 24.43 12.49
N HIS A 257 -9.61 24.89 12.61
CA HIS A 257 -10.02 25.84 13.64
C HIS A 257 -10.27 25.09 14.95
N TRP A 258 -9.25 25.06 15.82
CA TRP A 258 -9.33 24.50 17.17
C TRP A 258 -10.08 25.43 18.13
N ARG A 259 -10.71 24.85 19.16
CA ARG A 259 -11.19 25.59 20.34
C ARG A 259 -10.02 25.92 21.29
N ASP A 260 -10.22 26.91 22.15
CA ASP A 260 -9.18 27.42 23.06
C ASP A 260 -8.57 26.31 23.95
N GLY A 261 -7.25 26.15 23.86
CA GLY A 261 -6.50 25.12 24.59
C GLY A 261 -6.56 23.72 23.98
N SER A 262 -7.46 23.44 23.04
CA SER A 262 -7.71 22.09 22.51
C SER A 262 -6.88 21.70 21.27
N ASN A 263 -5.87 22.48 20.85
CA ASN A 263 -5.08 22.17 19.66
C ASN A 263 -4.17 20.95 19.86
N LEU A 264 -4.56 19.82 19.27
CA LEU A 264 -3.88 18.55 19.50
C LEU A 264 -2.50 18.44 18.82
N THR A 265 -2.14 19.33 17.90
CA THR A 265 -0.80 19.34 17.27
C THR A 265 0.27 20.05 18.11
N LEU A 266 -0.11 20.59 19.28
CA LEU A 266 0.75 21.37 20.18
C LEU A 266 0.78 20.79 21.60
N GLN A 267 1.90 20.97 22.29
CA GLN A 267 2.07 20.67 23.71
C GLN A 267 2.51 21.91 24.49
N THR A 268 1.92 22.16 25.65
CA THR A 268 2.41 23.19 26.59
C THR A 268 3.31 22.55 27.65
N VAL A 269 4.53 23.05 27.77
CA VAL A 269 5.55 22.58 28.71
C VAL A 269 5.89 23.71 29.70
N GLU A 270 5.76 23.47 31.01
CA GLU A 270 6.10 24.44 32.05
C GLU A 270 7.59 24.44 32.41
N GLY A 271 8.32 25.47 32.00
CA GLY A 271 9.71 25.70 32.42
C GLY A 271 9.82 26.30 33.82
N ARG A 272 10.15 25.48 34.82
CA ARG A 272 10.36 25.93 36.22
C ARG A 272 11.75 26.54 36.41
N ARG A 273 11.87 27.87 36.48
CA ARG A 273 13.15 28.58 36.70
C ARG A 273 13.60 28.49 38.17
N ARG A 274 14.85 28.06 38.40
CA ARG A 274 15.41 27.77 39.75
C ARG A 274 15.38 28.94 40.77
N ASN A 275 15.28 30.20 40.31
CA ASN A 275 15.44 31.41 41.16
C ASN A 275 14.33 32.49 41.00
N ARG A 276 13.16 32.22 40.38
CA ARG A 276 12.05 33.21 40.32
C ARG A 276 10.66 32.55 40.40
N SER A 277 9.73 33.21 41.08
CA SER A 277 8.38 32.75 41.43
C SER A 277 7.35 32.78 40.28
N ARG A 278 7.78 32.66 39.02
CA ARG A 278 6.90 32.52 37.84
C ARG A 278 7.41 31.39 36.96
N SER A 279 6.53 30.43 36.65
CA SER A 279 6.77 29.47 35.57
C SER A 279 6.83 30.20 34.23
N VAL A 280 7.48 29.60 33.25
CA VAL A 280 7.44 30.05 31.86
C VAL A 280 6.88 28.91 31.03
N THR A 281 5.62 29.04 30.62
CA THR A 281 5.02 28.14 29.63
C THR A 281 5.74 28.29 28.30
N LYS A 282 6.03 27.17 27.65
CA LYS A 282 6.43 27.09 26.24
C LYS A 282 5.42 26.23 25.51
N VAL A 283 4.90 26.73 24.39
CA VAL A 283 4.12 25.91 23.46
C VAL A 283 5.09 25.39 22.41
N LEU A 284 5.07 24.09 22.17
CA LEU A 284 5.91 23.39 21.19
C LEU A 284 5.03 22.52 20.27
N PRO A 285 5.41 22.29 19.01
CA PRO A 285 4.80 21.23 18.21
C PRO A 285 5.02 19.86 18.87
N ARG A 286 4.03 18.98 18.76
CA ARG A 286 4.17 17.54 19.00
C ARG A 286 3.68 16.75 17.78
N GLU A 287 3.95 15.46 17.75
CA GLU A 287 3.29 14.54 16.83
C GLU A 287 1.83 14.31 17.25
N SER A 288 0.97 14.11 16.26
CA SER A 288 -0.49 13.98 16.36
C SER A 288 -1.03 13.67 14.96
N PHE A 289 -2.04 12.81 14.85
CA PHE A 289 -2.73 12.48 13.59
C PHE A 289 -3.18 13.74 12.85
N PHE A 290 -3.61 14.77 13.55
CA PHE A 290 -4.16 15.99 12.94
C PHE A 290 -3.11 16.84 12.20
N ARG A 291 -1.83 16.49 12.26
CA ARG A 291 -0.77 17.01 11.38
C ARG A 291 -0.96 16.60 9.91
N PHE A 292 -1.67 15.50 9.66
CA PHE A 292 -2.05 15.01 8.32
C PHE A 292 -2.82 16.05 7.48
N PHE A 293 -3.50 17.00 8.12
CA PHE A 293 -4.21 18.10 7.45
C PHE A 293 -3.32 19.34 7.20
N ALA A 294 -2.04 19.29 7.57
CA ALA A 294 -1.04 20.32 7.31
C ALA A 294 0.24 19.73 6.67
N PRO A 295 0.13 19.07 5.49
CA PRO A 295 1.27 18.44 4.83
C PRO A 295 2.34 19.46 4.40
N PRO A 296 3.62 19.05 4.28
CA PRO A 296 4.69 19.91 3.77
C PRO A 296 4.39 20.45 2.37
N GLN A 297 4.52 21.76 2.17
CA GLN A 297 4.31 22.40 0.87
C GLN A 297 5.57 22.33 0.00
N ALA A 298 5.79 21.18 -0.65
CA ALA A 298 6.72 21.07 -1.75
C ALA A 298 6.07 21.59 -3.05
N LEU A 299 6.65 22.62 -3.67
CA LEU A 299 6.30 23.06 -5.03
C LEU A 299 6.86 22.11 -6.09
N ASP A 300 7.96 21.43 -5.76
CA ASP A 300 8.65 20.42 -6.57
C ASP A 300 9.20 19.35 -5.61
N LEU A 301 8.80 18.09 -5.80
CA LEU A 301 9.24 16.95 -4.99
C LEU A 301 10.71 16.58 -5.23
N SER A 302 11.26 16.87 -6.41
CA SER A 302 12.66 16.54 -6.74
C SER A 302 13.65 17.38 -5.93
N LEU A 303 13.28 18.65 -5.68
CA LEU A 303 14.06 19.64 -4.94
C LEU A 303 13.86 19.58 -3.41
N ALA A 304 12.90 18.79 -2.94
CA ALA A 304 12.67 18.57 -1.51
C ALA A 304 13.84 17.79 -0.86
N ASP A 305 14.05 17.98 0.44
CA ASP A 305 15.00 17.16 1.20
C ASP A 305 14.41 15.76 1.46
N GLU A 306 15.28 14.77 1.69
CA GLU A 306 14.88 13.37 1.83
C GLU A 306 13.87 13.13 2.98
N LYS A 307 13.91 13.95 4.04
CA LYS A 307 12.89 13.88 5.11
C LYS A 307 11.52 14.33 4.61
N THR A 308 11.45 15.42 3.85
CA THR A 308 10.19 15.89 3.24
C THR A 308 9.67 14.89 2.20
N LYS A 309 10.54 14.28 1.41
CA LYS A 309 10.18 13.20 0.47
C LYS A 309 9.58 11.99 1.19
N LEU A 310 10.21 11.52 2.28
CA LEU A 310 9.70 10.41 3.07
C LEU A 310 8.33 10.72 3.69
N ILE A 311 8.17 11.91 4.29
CA ILE A 311 6.88 12.35 4.86
C ILE A 311 5.78 12.38 3.79
N LEU A 312 6.05 12.95 2.61
CA LEU A 312 5.08 13.03 1.52
C LEU A 312 4.81 11.66 0.86
N GLY A 313 5.80 10.77 0.80
CA GLY A 313 5.62 9.38 0.37
C GLY A 313 4.61 8.63 1.24
N ASN A 314 4.83 8.62 2.56
CA ASN A 314 3.89 8.01 3.51
C ASN A 314 2.50 8.70 3.45
N ASP A 315 2.45 10.02 3.30
CA ASP A 315 1.20 10.78 3.17
C ASP A 315 0.39 10.41 1.91
N PHE A 316 1.08 10.15 0.79
CA PHE A 316 0.47 9.69 -0.46
C PHE A 316 0.03 8.22 -0.37
N GLU A 317 0.83 7.36 0.27
CA GLU A 317 0.51 5.94 0.48
C GLU A 317 -0.73 5.78 1.38
N VAL A 318 -0.84 6.57 2.45
CA VAL A 318 -2.05 6.69 3.28
C VAL A 318 -3.24 7.21 2.46
N GLY A 319 -3.05 8.22 1.61
CA GLY A 319 -4.10 8.72 0.70
C GLY A 319 -4.63 7.64 -0.26
N PHE A 320 -3.71 6.88 -0.85
CA PHE A 320 -4.01 5.76 -1.74
C PHE A 320 -4.78 4.65 -1.02
N LEU A 321 -4.35 4.24 0.18
CA LEU A 321 -5.07 3.24 1.00
C LEU A 321 -6.46 3.74 1.40
N LEU A 322 -6.60 5.01 1.79
CA LEU A 322 -7.91 5.62 2.10
C LEU A 322 -8.87 5.54 0.92
N ARG A 323 -8.39 5.80 -0.31
CA ARG A 323 -9.19 5.68 -1.54
C ARG A 323 -9.54 4.23 -1.91
N THR A 324 -8.56 3.34 -1.90
CA THR A 324 -8.66 2.02 -2.55
C THR A 324 -9.11 0.89 -1.63
N GLN A 325 -8.74 0.95 -0.35
CA GLN A 325 -9.01 -0.12 0.62
C GLN A 325 -9.95 0.37 1.73
N ILE A 326 -9.59 1.44 2.44
CA ILE A 326 -10.15 1.74 3.77
C ILE A 326 -11.58 2.30 3.66
N VAL A 327 -11.82 3.36 2.88
CA VAL A 327 -13.19 3.91 2.75
C VAL A 327 -14.16 2.90 2.14
N PRO A 328 -13.81 2.11 1.10
CA PRO A 328 -14.68 1.07 0.57
C PRO A 328 -14.91 -0.10 1.55
N LYS A 329 -13.88 -0.57 2.25
CA LYS A 329 -13.89 -1.84 3.03
C LYS A 329 -13.87 -1.65 4.55
N ALA A 330 -14.14 -0.45 5.06
CA ALA A 330 -13.95 -0.08 6.47
C ALA A 330 -14.44 -1.11 7.50
N VAL A 331 -15.58 -1.78 7.27
CA VAL A 331 -16.09 -2.80 8.20
C VAL A 331 -15.15 -3.99 8.35
N LEU A 332 -14.46 -4.41 7.28
CA LEU A 332 -13.52 -5.53 7.27
C LEU A 332 -12.20 -5.20 8.00
N PHE A 333 -11.86 -3.91 8.11
CA PHE A 333 -10.77 -3.44 8.98
C PHE A 333 -11.22 -3.27 10.44
N TYR A 334 -12.53 -3.15 10.70
CA TYR A 334 -13.09 -3.09 12.06
C TYR A 334 -13.23 -4.49 12.68
N THR A 335 -13.67 -5.48 11.90
CA THR A 335 -13.81 -6.89 12.31
C THR A 335 -12.47 -7.61 12.43
N GLY A 336 -11.55 -7.38 11.49
CA GLY A 336 -10.22 -7.98 11.46
C GLY A 336 -9.86 -8.63 10.12
N ASP A 337 -10.87 -8.96 9.30
CA ASP A 337 -10.81 -9.76 8.07
C ASP A 337 -9.78 -9.32 7.00
N LEU A 338 -9.20 -8.12 7.12
CA LEU A 338 -8.17 -7.58 6.22
C LEU A 338 -6.87 -7.14 6.90
N VAL A 339 -6.70 -7.35 8.21
CA VAL A 339 -5.49 -6.91 8.94
C VAL A 339 -4.23 -7.57 8.37
N ASP A 340 -4.23 -8.88 8.18
CA ASP A 340 -3.08 -9.61 7.63
C ASP A 340 -2.81 -9.25 6.16
N SER A 341 -3.86 -8.87 5.40
CA SER A 341 -3.75 -8.50 3.98
C SER A 341 -3.00 -7.18 3.71
N LEU A 342 -2.65 -6.43 4.77
CA LEU A 342 -1.74 -5.28 4.71
C LEU A 342 -0.34 -5.58 5.28
N ASN A 343 -0.18 -6.68 6.02
CA ASN A 343 1.10 -7.12 6.60
C ASN A 343 1.82 -8.13 5.70
N GLU A 344 1.10 -8.98 4.97
CA GLU A 344 1.68 -9.68 3.81
C GLU A 344 2.02 -8.65 2.74
N GLY A 345 3.28 -8.22 2.74
CA GLY A 345 3.77 -7.13 1.90
C GLY A 345 3.44 -7.34 0.43
N THR A 346 3.00 -6.27 -0.24
CA THR A 346 2.72 -6.27 -1.68
C THR A 346 3.88 -6.92 -2.43
N PRO A 347 3.64 -7.98 -3.25
CA PRO A 347 4.73 -8.67 -3.94
C PRO A 347 5.52 -7.68 -4.79
N ASP A 348 6.83 -7.67 -4.57
CA ASP A 348 7.64 -6.46 -4.72
C ASP A 348 7.57 -5.76 -6.08
N ASN A 349 7.08 -4.52 -6.08
CA ASN A 349 7.56 -3.49 -7.00
C ASN A 349 8.57 -2.53 -6.34
N ARG A 350 9.16 -2.91 -5.19
CA ARG A 350 10.31 -2.22 -4.55
C ARG A 350 11.57 -3.09 -4.59
N SER A 351 11.98 -3.48 -5.80
CA SER A 351 13.32 -4.02 -6.06
C SER A 351 14.45 -3.01 -5.76
N LEU A 352 14.76 -2.71 -4.48
CA LEU A 352 15.88 -1.82 -4.14
C LEU A 352 16.38 -1.78 -2.65
N SER A 353 16.59 -2.90 -1.95
CA SER A 353 17.72 -3.04 -0.98
C SER A 353 17.76 -4.42 -0.31
N SER A 354 18.77 -5.23 -0.62
CA SER A 354 19.15 -6.38 0.21
C SER A 354 20.52 -6.11 0.83
N ASP A 355 20.54 -5.51 2.02
CA ASP A 355 21.72 -5.59 2.88
C ASP A 355 21.78 -7.02 3.44
N THR A 356 22.79 -7.77 3.01
CA THR A 356 23.16 -9.05 3.64
C THR A 356 24.43 -8.85 4.44
N ASP A 357 24.28 -8.37 5.67
CA ASP A 357 25.30 -8.57 6.69
C ASP A 357 25.47 -10.07 6.92
N GLN A 358 26.70 -10.55 6.72
CA GLN A 358 27.12 -11.85 7.21
C GLN A 358 28.55 -11.75 7.73
N GLU A 359 28.70 -11.14 8.91
CA GLU A 359 29.87 -11.42 9.74
C GLU A 359 29.90 -12.92 10.05
N HIS A 360 31.06 -13.55 9.83
CA HIS A 360 31.57 -14.45 10.85
C HIS A 360 33.11 -14.40 10.91
N LEU A 361 33.55 -13.62 11.90
CA LEU A 361 34.67 -13.83 12.82
C LEU A 361 35.55 -15.10 12.66
N LEU A 362 36.83 -14.89 13.03
CA LEU A 362 37.70 -15.89 13.66
C LEU A 362 37.14 -16.35 15.02
#